data_AF-A0A7W6DWV4-F1
#
_entry.id   AF-A0A7W6DWV4-F1
#
_cell.length_a   1.000
_cell.length_b   1.000
_cell.length_c   1.000
_cell.angle_alpha   90.00
_cell.angle_beta   90.00
_cell.angle_gamma   90.00
#
_symmetry.space_group_name_H-M   'P 1'
#
loop_
_entity.id
_entity.type
_entity.pdbx_description
1 polymer ?
#
loop_
_entity_poly.entity_id
_entity_poly.type
_entity_poly.pdbx_seq_one_letter_code
_entity_poly.pdbx_strand_id
1 'polypeptide(L)'
;MAKREVWGFQIRTSPSGKRIWPSELKREATRRLREDGMSPGDVAAELDAHECLVRKWWVADRRERGEKISVDGPAFAQISVEPVVAPAAPQTTAAGNGSAGSAHLYVGGICLQFPLSIGEADLQKLIRVAGQYQ
;
A
#
# COMPACT_ATOMS: atom_id res chain seq x y z
N MET A 1 -6.29 14.19 -37.53
CA MET A 1 -6.30 13.86 -36.08
C MET A 1 -7.74 13.83 -35.62
N ALA A 2 -8.24 12.69 -35.13
CA ALA A 2 -9.59 12.62 -34.58
C ALA A 2 -9.64 13.40 -33.25
N LYS A 3 -10.48 14.44 -33.21
CA LYS A 3 -10.78 15.22 -32.02
C LYS A 3 -12.14 14.74 -31.52
N ARG A 4 -12.19 14.26 -30.28
CA ARG A 4 -13.43 13.90 -29.62
C ARG A 4 -13.62 14.79 -28.40
N GLU A 5 -14.84 15.23 -28.18
CA GLU A 5 -15.20 16.05 -27.03
C GLU A 5 -16.07 15.23 -26.08
N VAL A 6 -15.74 15.25 -24.80
CA VAL A 6 -16.55 14.66 -23.73
C VAL A 6 -16.53 15.61 -22.55
N TRP A 7 -17.71 15.97 -22.02
CA TRP A 7 -17.89 16.94 -20.93
C TRP A 7 -17.19 18.29 -21.13
N GLY A 8 -17.08 18.75 -22.38
CA GLY A 8 -16.37 19.99 -22.74
C GLY A 8 -14.84 19.84 -22.88
N PHE A 9 -14.29 18.65 -22.65
CA PHE A 9 -12.86 18.38 -22.77
C PHE A 9 -12.51 17.75 -24.11
N GLN A 10 -11.48 18.29 -24.77
CA GLN A 10 -10.96 17.79 -26.04
C GLN A 10 -9.97 16.63 -25.80
N ILE A 11 -10.38 15.42 -26.17
CA ILE A 11 -9.52 14.23 -26.21
C ILE A 11 -8.86 14.17 -27.57
N ARG A 12 -7.53 14.37 -27.58
CA ARG A 12 -6.72 14.27 -28.78
C ARG A 12 -6.16 12.87 -28.92
N THR A 13 -5.95 12.44 -30.16
CA THR A 13 -5.24 11.19 -30.45
C THR A 13 -3.83 11.53 -30.92
N SER A 14 -2.82 10.88 -30.34
CA SER A 14 -1.42 11.00 -30.76
C SER A 14 -1.23 10.44 -32.18
N PRO A 15 -0.11 10.75 -32.86
CA PRO A 15 0.23 10.13 -34.14
C PRO A 15 0.32 8.60 -34.06
N SER A 16 0.61 8.05 -32.87
CA SER A 16 0.66 6.60 -32.59
C SER A 16 -0.71 5.97 -32.28
N GLY A 17 -1.81 6.72 -32.40
CA GLY A 17 -3.17 6.21 -32.16
C GLY A 17 -3.59 6.18 -30.68
N LYS A 18 -2.73 6.61 -29.75
CA LYS A 18 -3.07 6.64 -28.32
C LYS A 18 -3.86 7.89 -27.97
N ARG A 19 -4.90 7.76 -27.16
CA ARG A 19 -5.64 8.92 -26.63
C ARG A 19 -4.81 9.66 -25.58
N ILE A 20 -4.77 10.97 -25.70
CA ILE A 20 -4.16 11.89 -24.76
C ILE A 20 -5.29 12.40 -23.87
N TRP A 21 -5.22 12.04 -22.59
CA TRP A 21 -6.21 12.38 -21.59
C TRP A 21 -5.75 13.62 -20.80
N PRO A 22 -6.41 14.79 -20.97
CA PRO A 22 -6.07 16.01 -20.24
C PRO A 22 -6.15 15.80 -18.72
N SER A 23 -5.30 16.49 -17.96
CA SER A 23 -5.31 16.43 -16.49
C SER A 23 -6.65 16.85 -15.91
N GLU A 24 -7.29 17.88 -16.45
CA GLU A 24 -8.59 18.35 -15.99
C GLU A 24 -9.69 17.31 -16.22
N LEU A 25 -9.69 16.62 -17.37
CA LEU A 25 -10.62 15.52 -17.62
C LEU A 25 -10.44 14.40 -16.59
N LYS A 26 -9.19 14.07 -16.20
CA LYS A 26 -8.95 13.05 -15.17
C LYS A 26 -9.49 13.49 -13.81
N ARG A 27 -9.28 14.76 -13.42
CA ARG A 27 -9.82 15.34 -12.18
C ARG A 27 -11.34 15.32 -12.18
N GLU A 28 -11.94 15.66 -13.31
CA GLU A 28 -13.39 15.70 -13.45
C GLU A 28 -13.99 14.28 -13.46
N ALA A 29 -13.31 13.30 -14.07
CA ALA A 29 -13.70 11.90 -13.97
C ALA A 29 -13.68 11.41 -12.51
N THR A 30 -12.64 11.72 -11.74
CA THR A 30 -12.59 11.31 -10.32
C THR A 30 -13.52 12.11 -9.42
N ARG A 31 -13.85 13.36 -9.77
CA ARG A 31 -14.92 14.14 -9.14
C ARG A 31 -16.27 13.41 -9.25
N ARG A 32 -16.65 12.97 -10.46
CA ARG A 32 -17.91 12.21 -10.68
C ARG A 32 -17.99 10.92 -9.87
N LEU A 33 -16.88 10.18 -9.75
CA LEU A 33 -16.82 8.97 -8.90
C LEU A 33 -17.09 9.28 -7.42
N ARG A 34 -16.58 10.41 -6.94
CA ARG A 34 -16.63 10.79 -5.52
C ARG A 34 -17.92 11.49 -5.13
N GLU A 35 -18.33 12.46 -5.93
CA GLU A 35 -19.40 13.40 -5.61
C GLU A 35 -20.73 12.95 -6.23
N ASP A 36 -20.69 12.48 -7.47
CA ASP A 36 -21.89 12.07 -8.20
C ASP A 36 -22.20 10.58 -8.00
N GLY A 37 -21.32 9.84 -7.32
CA GLY A 37 -21.48 8.42 -7.00
C GLY A 37 -21.45 7.48 -8.21
N MET A 38 -20.94 7.94 -9.36
CA MET A 38 -20.89 7.14 -10.58
C MET A 38 -19.93 5.95 -10.44
N SER A 39 -20.29 4.82 -11.05
CA SER A 39 -19.38 3.68 -11.11
C SER A 39 -18.21 3.97 -12.06
N PRO A 40 -17.03 3.37 -11.83
CA PRO A 40 -15.92 3.47 -12.78
C PRO A 40 -16.28 3.00 -14.20
N GLY A 41 -17.21 2.04 -14.31
CA GLY A 41 -17.70 1.51 -15.57
C GLY A 41 -18.49 2.55 -16.38
N ASP A 42 -19.40 3.28 -15.73
CA ASP A 42 -20.22 4.30 -16.39
C ASP A 42 -19.35 5.45 -16.92
N VAL A 43 -18.44 5.94 -16.08
CA VAL A 43 -17.47 6.97 -16.47
C VAL A 43 -16.57 6.50 -17.61
N ALA A 44 -16.17 5.22 -17.60
CA ALA A 44 -15.38 4.65 -18.68
C ALA A 44 -16.17 4.57 -19.99
N ALA A 45 -17.45 4.16 -19.92
CA ALA A 45 -18.33 4.08 -21.09
C ALA A 45 -18.54 5.45 -21.74
N GLU A 46 -18.81 6.50 -20.94
CA GLU A 46 -18.96 7.86 -21.45
C GLU A 46 -17.67 8.36 -22.13
N LEU A 47 -16.52 8.07 -21.52
CA LEU A 47 -15.21 8.42 -22.07
C LEU A 47 -14.76 7.49 -23.22
N ASP A 48 -15.50 6.42 -23.52
CA ASP A 48 -15.05 5.28 -24.37
C ASP A 48 -13.68 4.74 -23.93
N ALA A 49 -13.35 4.88 -22.64
CA ALA A 49 -12.08 4.43 -22.07
C ALA A 49 -12.23 3.02 -21.52
N HIS A 50 -11.10 2.34 -21.32
CA HIS A 50 -11.10 1.10 -20.56
C HIS A 50 -11.25 1.41 -19.06
N GLU A 51 -12.13 0.70 -18.36
CA GLU A 51 -12.43 0.93 -16.93
C GLU A 51 -11.19 0.96 -16.03
N CYS A 52 -10.25 0.02 -16.24
CA CYS A 52 -8.95 -0.01 -15.55
C CYS A 52 -8.20 1.33 -15.56
N LEU A 53 -8.34 2.14 -16.63
CA LEU A 53 -7.73 3.46 -16.71
C LEU A 53 -8.37 4.45 -15.72
N VAL A 54 -9.70 4.45 -15.63
CA VAL A 54 -10.46 5.28 -14.68
C VAL A 54 -10.13 4.90 -13.24
N ARG A 55 -10.04 3.59 -12.95
CA ARG A 55 -9.61 3.10 -11.63
C ARG A 55 -8.21 3.59 -11.25
N LYS A 56 -7.27 3.65 -12.20
CA LYS A 56 -5.92 4.18 -11.95
C LYS A 56 -5.95 5.67 -11.62
N TRP A 57 -6.77 6.46 -12.31
CA TRP A 57 -6.95 7.88 -11.98
C TRP A 57 -7.55 8.06 -10.60
N TRP A 58 -8.56 7.25 -10.25
CA TRP A 58 -9.15 7.25 -8.91
C TRP A 58 -8.12 6.97 -7.81
N VAL A 59 -7.28 5.96 -7.97
CA VAL A 59 -6.21 5.65 -7.01
C VAL A 59 -5.18 6.78 -6.93
N ALA A 60 -4.80 7.38 -8.05
CA ALA A 60 -3.86 8.51 -8.07
C ALA A 60 -4.43 9.73 -7.34
N ASP A 61 -5.68 10.08 -7.61
CA ASP A 61 -6.40 11.20 -6.99
C ASP A 61 -6.57 11.00 -5.47
N ARG A 62 -6.89 9.78 -5.01
CA ARG A 62 -6.88 9.43 -3.57
C ARG A 62 -5.52 9.65 -2.93
N ARG A 63 -4.44 9.22 -3.61
CA ARG A 63 -3.05 9.41 -3.11
C ARG A 63 -2.65 10.88 -3.06
N GLU A 64 -3.01 11.68 -4.07
CA GLU A 64 -2.75 13.13 -4.08
C GLU A 64 -3.45 13.85 -2.91
N ARG A 65 -4.64 13.38 -2.51
CA ARG A 65 -5.34 13.89 -1.32
C ARG A 65 -4.77 13.40 0.02
N GLY A 66 -3.78 12.50 0.00
CA GLY A 66 -3.24 11.91 1.22
C GLY A 66 -4.16 10.88 1.88
N GLU A 67 -5.17 10.36 1.17
CA GLU A 67 -5.94 9.21 1.67
C GLU A 67 -5.01 8.00 1.75
N LYS A 68 -4.64 7.62 2.97
CA LYS A 68 -3.97 6.36 3.20
C LYS A 68 -4.98 5.24 2.98
N ILE A 69 -4.61 4.29 2.12
CA ILE A 69 -5.33 3.02 2.05
C ILE A 69 -4.99 2.28 3.35
N SER A 70 -5.80 2.51 4.38
CA SER A 70 -5.83 1.61 5.53
C SER A 70 -6.46 0.32 5.02
N VAL A 71 -5.65 -0.72 4.91
CA VAL A 71 -6.18 -2.08 4.76
C VAL A 71 -6.65 -2.45 6.17
N ASP A 72 -7.95 -2.54 6.38
CA ASP A 72 -8.49 -3.11 7.62
C ASP A 72 -7.96 -4.55 7.72
N GLY A 73 -7.10 -4.80 8.71
CA GLY A 73 -6.42 -6.08 8.86
C GLY A 73 -5.08 -5.92 9.60
N PRO A 74 -4.69 -6.92 10.42
CA PRO A 74 -3.51 -6.82 11.26
C PRO A 74 -2.27 -6.49 10.43
N ALA A 75 -1.44 -5.56 10.92
CA ALA A 75 -0.23 -5.12 10.23
C ALA A 75 0.79 -6.26 10.03
N PHE A 76 0.63 -7.36 10.77
CA PHE A 76 1.47 -8.55 10.73
C PHE A 76 0.63 -9.81 10.56
N ALA A 77 1.12 -10.73 9.72
CA ALA A 77 0.64 -12.11 9.68
C ALA A 77 1.72 -13.01 10.29
N GLN A 78 1.35 -13.86 11.24
CA GLN A 78 2.25 -14.88 11.77
C GLN A 78 2.46 -15.96 10.69
N ILE A 79 3.70 -16.17 10.28
CA ILE A 79 4.10 -17.27 9.40
C ILE A 79 4.82 -18.30 10.27
N SER A 80 4.21 -19.47 10.49
CA SER A 80 4.90 -20.62 11.08
C SER A 80 5.67 -21.32 9.96
N VAL A 81 6.99 -21.16 9.94
CA VAL A 81 7.87 -22.00 9.14
C VAL A 81 8.22 -23.20 10.01
N GLU A 82 7.72 -24.38 9.67
CA GLU A 82 8.19 -25.60 10.31
C GLU A 82 9.70 -25.72 10.07
N PRO A 83 10.53 -25.82 11.14
CA PRO A 83 11.95 -25.97 10.96
C PRO A 83 12.20 -27.33 10.29
N VAL A 84 12.70 -27.30 9.05
CA VAL A 84 13.37 -28.47 8.46
C VAL A 84 14.53 -28.79 9.40
N VAL A 85 14.42 -29.91 10.09
CA VAL A 85 15.37 -30.38 11.08
C VAL A 85 16.74 -30.55 10.42
N ALA A 86 17.63 -29.57 10.59
CA ALA A 86 19.05 -29.75 10.40
C ALA A 86 19.65 -30.27 11.72
N PRO A 87 20.58 -31.24 11.70
CA PRO A 87 21.11 -31.86 12.90
C PRO A 87 21.83 -30.83 13.77
N ALA A 88 21.58 -30.92 15.07
CA ALA A 88 22.02 -30.00 16.11
C ALA A 88 23.52 -29.67 16.02
N ALA A 89 23.82 -28.38 15.81
CA ALA A 89 25.10 -27.82 16.22
C ALA A 89 25.05 -27.51 17.74
N PRO A 90 26.19 -27.57 18.46
CA PRO A 90 26.21 -27.34 19.90
C PRO A 90 25.70 -25.93 20.21
N GLN A 91 24.70 -25.85 21.09
CA GLN A 91 24.26 -24.58 21.66
C GLN A 91 25.36 -24.05 22.57
N THR A 92 26.17 -23.14 22.07
CA THR A 92 27.05 -22.33 22.92
C THR A 92 26.16 -21.31 23.63
N THR A 93 25.76 -21.62 24.86
CA THR A 93 25.31 -20.61 25.82
C THR A 93 26.48 -19.71 26.15
N ALA A 94 26.72 -18.70 25.31
CA ALA A 94 27.48 -17.55 25.73
C ALA A 94 26.58 -16.71 26.63
N ALA A 95 26.78 -16.83 27.95
CA ALA A 95 26.43 -15.76 28.88
C ALA A 95 27.27 -14.53 28.48
N GLY A 96 26.80 -13.81 27.47
CA GLY A 96 27.42 -12.59 26.99
C GLY A 96 27.05 -11.47 27.94
N ASN A 97 28.05 -11.04 28.74
CA ASN A 97 28.00 -9.86 29.58
C ASN A 97 27.21 -8.73 28.92
N GLY A 98 26.27 -8.16 29.68
CA GLY A 98 25.32 -7.15 29.23
C GLY A 98 26.02 -5.97 28.56
N SER A 99 25.95 -5.94 27.22
CA SER A 99 26.08 -4.69 26.51
C SER A 99 24.75 -3.97 26.66
N ALA A 100 24.78 -2.77 27.25
CA ALA A 100 23.64 -1.86 27.39
C ALA A 100 23.18 -1.28 26.03
N GLY A 101 23.15 -2.12 25.00
CA GLY A 101 22.68 -1.78 23.67
C GLY A 101 21.19 -2.03 23.57
N SER A 102 20.50 -1.11 22.88
CA SER A 102 19.15 -1.34 22.43
C SER A 102 19.16 -1.70 20.95
N ALA A 103 18.30 -2.65 20.57
CA ALA A 103 17.98 -2.91 19.18
C ALA A 103 16.74 -2.12 18.79
N HIS A 104 16.72 -1.65 17.54
CA HIS A 104 15.58 -0.99 16.94
C HIS A 104 15.08 -1.83 15.77
N LEU A 105 13.79 -2.16 15.78
CA LEU A 105 13.10 -2.78 14.66
C LEU A 105 12.08 -1.79 14.10
N TYR A 106 12.29 -1.39 12.85
CA TYR A 106 11.40 -0.48 12.13
C TYR A 106 10.50 -1.28 11.19
N VAL A 107 9.19 -1.19 11.39
CA VAL A 107 8.19 -1.77 10.48
C VAL A 107 7.12 -0.74 10.17
N GLY A 108 7.14 -0.22 8.95
CA GLY A 108 6.27 0.90 8.56
C GLY A 108 6.52 2.12 9.43
N GLY A 109 5.49 2.57 10.15
CA GLY A 109 5.57 3.68 11.12
C GLY A 109 5.87 3.26 12.57
N ILE A 110 6.03 1.96 12.83
CA ILE A 110 6.27 1.43 14.17
C ILE A 110 7.77 1.27 14.39
N CYS A 111 8.27 1.82 15.50
CA CYS A 111 9.63 1.61 15.99
C CYS A 111 9.55 0.80 17.30
N LEU A 112 10.06 -0.43 17.27
CA LEU A 112 10.19 -1.27 18.46
C LEU A 112 11.60 -1.17 18.99
N GLN A 113 11.74 -0.58 20.18
CA GLN A 113 13.00 -0.51 20.91
C GLN A 113 12.99 -1.52 22.04
N PHE A 114 14.00 -2.39 22.07
CA PHE A 114 14.14 -3.41 23.11
C PHE A 114 15.61 -3.66 23.43
N PRO A 115 15.94 -4.10 24.66
CA PRO A 115 17.31 -4.42 25.02
C PRO A 115 17.80 -5.66 24.25
N LEU A 116 19.10 -5.70 23.92
CA LEU A 116 19.71 -6.88 23.28
C LEU A 116 19.64 -8.15 24.14
N SER A 117 19.39 -8.01 25.44
CA SER A 117 19.18 -9.10 26.39
C SER A 117 17.74 -9.61 26.46
N ILE A 118 16.82 -9.11 25.61
CA ILE A 118 15.43 -9.56 25.63
C ILE A 118 15.33 -11.05 25.28
N GLY A 119 14.54 -11.79 26.07
CA GLY A 119 14.23 -13.19 25.77
C GLY A 119 13.26 -13.30 24.59
N GLU A 120 13.37 -14.38 23.82
CA GLU A 120 12.53 -14.61 22.63
C GLU A 120 11.02 -14.51 22.94
N ALA A 121 10.57 -15.11 24.05
CA ALA A 121 9.17 -15.09 24.44
C ALA A 121 8.62 -13.67 24.69
N ASP A 122 9.45 -12.78 25.24
CA ASP A 122 9.05 -11.40 25.52
C ASP A 122 9.13 -10.51 24.27
N LEU A 123 10.09 -10.78 23.38
CA LEU A 123 10.13 -10.16 22.06
C LEU A 123 8.91 -10.53 21.22
N GLN A 124 8.47 -11.78 21.25
CA GLN A 124 7.26 -12.23 20.57
C GLN A 124 6.00 -11.52 21.10
N LYS A 125 5.86 -11.36 22.42
CA LYS A 125 4.75 -10.58 23.02
C LYS A 125 4.76 -9.13 22.52
N LEU A 126 5.94 -8.51 22.50
CA LEU A 126 6.12 -7.14 22.06
C LEU A 126 5.72 -6.94 20.59
N ILE A 127 6.09 -7.88 19.71
CA ILE A 127 5.67 -7.89 18.30
C ILE A 127 4.15 -8.07 18.17
N ARG A 128 3.54 -8.97 18.96
CA ARG A 128 2.08 -9.20 18.93
C ARG A 128 1.30 -7.95 19.33
N VAL A 129 1.71 -7.26 20.39
CA VAL A 129 1.06 -6.02 20.86
C VAL A 129 1.24 -4.90 19.83
N ALA A 130 2.45 -4.75 19.27
CA ALA A 130 2.71 -3.76 18.23
C ALA A 130 1.82 -3.95 16.99
N GLY A 131 1.49 -5.19 16.66
CA GLY A 131 0.59 -5.52 15.56
C GLY A 131 -0.89 -5.31 15.80
N GLN A 132 -1.31 -5.00 17.04
CA GLN A 132 -2.70 -4.75 17.41
C GLN A 132 -3.08 -3.26 17.37
N TYR A 133 -2.11 -2.35 17.27
CA TYR A 133 -2.41 -0.92 17.10
C TYR A 133 -2.83 -0.65 15.64
N GLN A 134 -4.15 -0.61 15.40
CA GLN A 134 -4.80 0.06 14.27
C GLN A 134 -5.81 1.07 14.80
#